data_AF-C7ZMC9-F1
#
_entry.id   AF-C7ZMC9-F1
#
_cell.length_a   1.000
_cell.length_b   1.000
_cell.length_c   1.000
_cell.angle_alpha   90.00
_cell.angle_beta   90.00
_cell.angle_gamma   90.00
#
_symmetry.space_group_name_H-M   'P 1'
#
loop_
_entity.id
_entity.type
_entity.pdbx_description
1 polymer ?
#
loop_
_entity_poly.entity_id
_entity_poly.type
_entity_poly.pdbx_seq_one_letter_code
_entity_poly.pdbx_strand_id
1 'polypeptide(L)'
;MNRTHSTATRWAILIGVGGLRGYENQNRSVKGAIGDVMAMKNYLKTYLAPVQVRTLTTQRLDQDQPRIEASLQDAPTYDNVINQLQEVIKHGQRGDYVYIHFSGHGTNNQGSLALVLYEAKLANSRLLYGIVLRSAINRMVSAGMLVTLVLDCCFSGNVLRNGHLQPSGIRYIEYDTTMDLCSDHIDPFAEECTRSSSLTLVKGAEAGQRLLDPTGYSVLSACDSHEEAGEVILPDGANRGALSYFLLDSLTILRNRGVEVSHHSLHQHVRGNFHARHGSQTPMLYGSNGLSFFNDLARRSFITFVSAHRDNMDNLVLDAGEVNGVHVGDEYALYDFAAPETSIAIRKEAHIKAKVVTVDHFASKLCIDDCSEDQKVAQGWTCKAKMLTTLSPHPVRMMLIRGAPNARDLLDEAKKIPFLHLVLQDDQDRGDGSESDPRERAVFQVTARGDCTYEVLDQRAEKVENFPVINTSASGANQALLKALGHIAAFKFYERIENLNPDPQFEASFSLACPDQTPDSNGIYKMKHHECFKLHFKNLGTVPKYVAVMDFDCSWEISNPILCGGEGYSLTILPKGSNESGEKEIPLRMEVPSDLLDRGRRHANDVRYSPSSAMMSYEGTETELNA
;
A
#
# COMPACT_ATOMS: atom_id res chain seq x y z
N MET A 1 -25.58 -2.21 -31.76
CA MET A 1 -25.02 -0.83 -31.80
C MET A 1 -23.51 -0.94 -31.66
N ASN A 2 -22.78 -0.66 -32.72
CA ASN A 2 -21.31 -0.68 -32.74
C ASN A 2 -20.79 0.45 -31.84
N ARG A 3 -20.24 0.10 -30.67
CA ARG A 3 -19.45 1.04 -29.86
C ARG A 3 -18.13 1.26 -30.60
N THR A 4 -17.97 2.42 -31.22
CA THR A 4 -16.66 2.96 -31.58
C THR A 4 -15.84 3.06 -30.30
N HIS A 5 -14.87 2.16 -30.12
CA HIS A 5 -13.89 2.27 -29.05
C HIS A 5 -13.04 3.52 -29.32
N SER A 6 -13.39 4.64 -28.67
CA SER A 6 -12.45 5.74 -28.46
C SER A 6 -11.21 5.13 -27.79
N THR A 7 -10.04 5.25 -28.42
CA THR A 7 -8.78 4.80 -27.83
C THR A 7 -8.46 5.70 -26.64
N ALA A 8 -8.45 5.14 -25.44
CA ALA A 8 -8.12 5.86 -24.21
C ALA A 8 -6.82 6.66 -24.37
N THR A 9 -6.87 7.94 -23.99
CA THR A 9 -5.72 8.84 -24.02
C THR A 9 -4.80 8.53 -22.85
N ARG A 10 -3.49 8.68 -23.07
CA ARG A 10 -2.47 8.55 -22.03
C ARG A 10 -1.81 9.89 -21.81
N TRP A 11 -1.94 10.41 -20.61
CA TRP A 11 -1.37 11.69 -20.18
C TRP A 11 -0.17 11.41 -19.28
N ALA A 12 0.91 12.17 -19.45
CA ALA A 12 2.05 12.12 -18.54
C ALA A 12 2.54 13.52 -18.18
N ILE A 13 2.60 13.82 -16.89
CA ILE A 13 3.18 15.06 -16.34
C ILE A 13 4.45 14.67 -15.58
N LEU A 14 5.62 15.09 -16.10
CA LEU A 14 6.93 14.77 -15.54
C LEU A 14 7.55 16.05 -14.98
N ILE A 15 7.86 16.07 -13.68
CA ILE A 15 8.31 17.25 -12.94
C ILE A 15 9.68 16.94 -12.30
N GLY A 16 10.75 17.58 -12.78
CA GLY A 16 12.11 17.35 -12.31
C GLY A 16 12.73 18.64 -11.75
N VAL A 17 12.99 18.68 -10.44
CA VAL A 17 13.58 19.85 -9.76
C VAL A 17 14.97 19.49 -9.26
N GLY A 18 16.01 19.89 -9.99
CA GLY A 18 17.41 19.50 -9.71
C GLY A 18 18.20 20.50 -8.84
N GLY A 19 17.87 21.78 -8.92
CA GLY A 19 18.59 22.83 -8.19
C GLY A 19 17.72 24.05 -7.95
N LEU A 20 17.82 24.59 -6.74
CA LEU A 20 17.15 25.83 -6.31
C LEU A 20 18.21 26.92 -6.14
N ARG A 21 17.99 28.10 -6.73
CA ARG A 21 18.89 29.25 -6.56
C ARG A 21 19.01 29.61 -5.08
N GLY A 22 20.24 29.80 -4.58
CA GLY A 22 20.52 30.10 -3.17
C GLY A 22 20.93 28.89 -2.32
N TYR A 23 20.65 27.66 -2.77
CA TYR A 23 21.07 26.42 -2.10
C TYR A 23 22.33 25.79 -2.73
N GLU A 24 22.86 26.39 -3.79
CA GLU A 24 24.11 25.98 -4.47
C GLU A 24 25.32 25.97 -3.51
N ASN A 25 25.38 26.94 -2.59
CA ASN A 25 26.45 27.05 -1.59
C ASN A 25 26.32 26.08 -0.42
N GLN A 26 25.20 25.35 -0.31
CA GLN A 26 24.90 24.42 0.79
C GLN A 26 25.05 22.94 0.38
N ASN A 27 25.47 22.65 -0.86
CA ASN A 27 25.58 21.29 -1.42
C ASN A 27 24.28 20.47 -1.34
N ARG A 28 23.13 21.16 -1.36
CA ARG A 28 21.78 20.57 -1.23
C ARG A 28 21.09 20.35 -2.58
N SER A 29 21.84 20.31 -3.70
CA SER A 29 21.26 20.06 -5.04
C SER A 29 21.14 18.56 -5.31
N VAL A 30 19.99 18.14 -5.83
CA VAL A 30 19.73 16.78 -6.31
C VAL A 30 20.05 16.70 -7.81
N LYS A 31 21.14 16.01 -8.15
CA LYS A 31 21.70 15.99 -9.51
C LYS A 31 20.92 15.09 -10.46
N GLY A 32 20.26 14.07 -9.94
CA GLY A 32 19.56 13.03 -10.68
C GLY A 32 18.15 13.41 -11.13
N ALA A 33 17.51 14.39 -10.48
CA ALA A 33 16.09 14.69 -10.68
C ALA A 33 15.70 15.00 -12.14
N ILE A 34 16.48 15.84 -12.82
CA ILE A 34 16.27 16.13 -14.25
C ILE A 34 16.53 14.89 -15.10
N GLY A 35 17.57 14.13 -14.75
CA GLY A 35 17.89 12.89 -15.43
C GLY A 35 16.70 11.94 -15.40
N ASP A 36 16.12 11.70 -14.22
CA ASP A 36 15.04 10.74 -13.97
C ASP A 36 13.84 11.01 -14.89
N VAL A 37 13.36 12.26 -14.92
CA VAL A 37 12.22 12.64 -15.77
C VAL A 37 12.55 12.57 -17.26
N MET A 38 13.80 12.84 -17.66
CA MET A 38 14.22 12.71 -19.05
C MET A 38 14.32 11.24 -19.49
N ALA A 39 14.79 10.36 -18.60
CA ALA A 39 14.83 8.93 -18.86
C ALA A 39 13.41 8.36 -18.99
N MET A 40 12.51 8.74 -18.08
CA MET A 40 11.10 8.38 -18.17
C MET A 40 10.45 8.93 -19.45
N LYS A 41 10.68 10.20 -19.82
CA LYS A 41 10.19 10.78 -21.08
C LYS A 41 10.59 9.95 -22.30
N ASN A 42 11.85 9.52 -22.36
CA ASN A 42 12.35 8.71 -23.47
C ASN A 42 11.70 7.32 -23.51
N TYR A 43 11.48 6.72 -22.34
CA TYR A 43 10.70 5.49 -22.22
C TYR A 43 9.25 5.67 -22.69
N LEU A 44 8.58 6.77 -22.34
CA LEU A 44 7.18 7.01 -22.77
C LEU A 44 7.06 7.29 -24.27
N LYS A 45 8.05 7.97 -24.88
CA LYS A 45 8.07 8.23 -26.33
C LYS A 45 8.13 6.96 -27.19
N THR A 46 8.65 5.87 -26.62
CA THR A 46 8.78 4.58 -27.28
C THR A 46 7.61 3.64 -26.99
N TYR A 47 6.58 4.12 -26.26
CA TYR A 47 5.37 3.36 -25.98
C TYR A 47 4.54 3.19 -27.26
N LEU A 48 3.91 2.01 -27.44
CA LEU A 48 3.17 1.66 -28.66
C LEU A 48 1.99 2.60 -28.93
N ALA A 49 1.28 3.00 -27.88
CA ALA A 49 0.22 3.99 -27.95
C ALA A 49 0.78 5.39 -27.68
N PRO A 50 0.37 6.44 -28.43
CA PRO A 50 0.82 7.80 -28.17
C PRO A 50 0.54 8.24 -26.73
N VAL A 51 1.56 8.83 -26.09
CA VAL A 51 1.46 9.42 -24.75
C VAL A 51 1.63 10.93 -24.89
N GLN A 52 0.69 11.69 -24.35
CA GLN A 52 0.77 13.15 -24.24
C GLN A 52 1.69 13.51 -23.08
N VAL A 53 2.99 13.67 -23.37
CA VAL A 53 4.01 13.95 -22.36
C VAL A 53 4.27 15.45 -22.22
N ARG A 54 4.10 15.95 -21.00
CA ARG A 54 4.51 17.29 -20.58
C ARG A 54 5.67 17.16 -19.58
N THR A 55 6.73 17.93 -19.80
CA THR A 55 7.96 17.85 -19.00
C THR A 55 8.27 19.23 -18.46
N LEU A 56 8.35 19.35 -17.14
CA LEU A 56 8.71 20.57 -16.44
C LEU A 56 10.03 20.32 -15.69
N THR A 57 11.10 21.03 -16.06
CA THR A 57 12.44 20.80 -15.49
C THR A 57 13.18 22.10 -15.20
N THR A 58 13.89 22.16 -14.08
CA THR A 58 14.86 23.24 -13.87
C THR A 58 15.92 23.18 -14.97
N GLN A 59 16.29 24.32 -15.58
CA GLN A 59 17.38 24.33 -16.54
C GLN A 59 18.70 23.95 -15.87
N ARG A 60 19.51 23.14 -16.55
CA ARG A 60 20.86 22.81 -16.11
C ARG A 60 21.71 24.07 -16.22
N LEU A 61 22.17 24.61 -15.09
CA LEU A 61 23.20 25.64 -15.09
C LEU A 61 24.53 24.96 -15.43
N ASP A 62 24.79 24.72 -16.71
CA ASP A 62 26.15 24.41 -17.15
C ASP A 62 26.99 25.68 -16.94
N GLN A 63 28.11 25.55 -16.23
CA GLN A 63 28.91 26.66 -15.70
C GLN A 63 29.44 27.64 -16.76
N ASP A 64 29.35 27.28 -18.05
CA ASP A 64 29.96 28.02 -19.18
C ASP A 64 28.96 28.61 -20.19
N GLN A 65 27.63 28.52 -19.97
CA GLN A 65 26.67 29.19 -20.87
C GLN A 65 26.19 30.54 -20.34
N PRO A 66 26.13 31.59 -21.18
CA PRO A 66 25.59 32.88 -20.78
C PRO A 66 24.14 32.71 -20.32
N ARG A 67 23.80 33.39 -19.23
CA ARG A 67 22.46 33.43 -18.61
C ARG A 67 21.46 34.08 -19.57
N ILE A 68 21.00 33.34 -20.57
CA ILE A 68 19.83 33.71 -21.36
C ILE A 68 18.63 33.58 -20.43
N GLU A 69 17.74 34.57 -20.43
CA GLU A 69 16.43 34.48 -19.79
C GLU A 69 15.74 33.20 -20.28
N ALA A 70 15.88 32.14 -19.49
CA ALA A 70 15.30 30.84 -19.74
C ALA A 70 13.81 31.03 -20.02
N SER A 71 13.30 30.45 -21.10
CA SER A 71 11.84 30.34 -21.27
C SER A 71 11.29 29.65 -20.02
N LEU A 72 10.53 30.38 -19.22
CA LEU A 72 9.86 29.86 -18.03
C LEU A 72 8.74 28.88 -18.39
N GLN A 73 8.42 28.71 -19.69
CA GLN A 73 7.31 27.87 -20.16
C GLN A 73 7.42 26.40 -19.71
N ASP A 74 8.63 25.85 -19.69
CA ASP A 74 8.90 24.46 -19.29
C ASP A 74 9.56 24.37 -17.90
N ALA A 75 9.58 25.47 -17.13
CA ALA A 75 10.10 25.47 -15.77
C ALA A 75 9.08 24.81 -14.81
N PRO A 76 9.52 24.10 -13.76
CA PRO A 76 8.64 23.46 -12.79
C PRO A 76 8.20 24.49 -11.75
N THR A 77 7.55 25.56 -12.22
CA THR A 77 6.91 26.56 -11.36
C THR A 77 5.57 26.07 -10.89
N TYR A 78 5.09 26.63 -9.77
CA TYR A 78 3.74 26.36 -9.26
C TYR A 78 2.70 26.56 -10.36
N ASP A 79 2.70 27.73 -11.01
CA ASP A 79 1.72 28.06 -12.05
C ASP A 79 1.77 27.08 -13.23
N ASN A 80 2.96 26.69 -13.68
CA ASN A 80 3.08 25.73 -14.78
C ASN A 80 2.56 24.35 -14.38
N VAL A 81 2.87 23.87 -13.17
CA VAL A 81 2.35 22.59 -12.67
C VAL A 81 0.83 22.63 -12.57
N ILE A 82 0.26 23.69 -11.99
CA ILE A 82 -1.20 23.86 -11.89
C ILE A 82 -1.84 23.91 -13.27
N ASN A 83 -1.26 24.65 -14.23
CA ASN A 83 -1.75 24.72 -15.60
C ASN A 83 -1.76 23.35 -16.28
N GLN A 84 -0.73 22.52 -16.08
CA GLN A 84 -0.72 21.17 -16.64
C GLN A 84 -1.78 20.26 -16.02
N LEU A 85 -1.98 20.36 -14.70
CA LEU A 85 -3.05 19.61 -14.02
C LEU A 85 -4.43 20.04 -14.52
N GLN A 86 -4.66 21.35 -14.68
CA GLN A 86 -5.90 21.89 -15.24
C GLN A 86 -6.15 21.43 -16.67
N GLU A 87 -5.10 21.39 -17.51
CA GLU A 87 -5.21 20.92 -18.89
C GLU A 87 -5.67 19.45 -18.95
N VAL A 88 -5.08 18.58 -18.12
CA VAL A 88 -5.49 17.17 -18.04
C VAL A 88 -6.93 17.04 -17.53
N ILE A 89 -7.32 17.79 -16.49
CA ILE A 89 -8.70 17.76 -15.96
C ILE A 89 -9.71 18.23 -17.02
N LYS A 90 -9.37 19.28 -17.77
CA LYS A 90 -10.26 19.88 -18.77
C LYS A 90 -10.46 19.01 -20.00
N HIS A 91 -9.42 18.30 -20.43
CA HIS A 91 -9.41 17.53 -21.68
C HIS A 91 -9.49 16.02 -21.50
N GLY A 92 -9.29 15.53 -20.28
CA GLY A 92 -9.37 14.13 -19.91
C GLY A 92 -10.78 13.56 -20.04
N GLN A 93 -10.85 12.26 -20.36
CA GLN A 93 -12.10 11.52 -20.49
C GLN A 93 -12.11 10.28 -19.61
N ARG A 94 -13.32 9.76 -19.33
CA ARG A 94 -13.49 8.49 -18.62
C ARG A 94 -12.71 7.37 -19.31
N GLY A 95 -11.86 6.68 -18.55
CA GLY A 95 -11.01 5.59 -19.04
C GLY A 95 -9.64 6.06 -19.55
N ASP A 96 -9.36 7.36 -19.61
CA ASP A 96 -8.01 7.87 -19.85
C ASP A 96 -7.07 7.50 -18.70
N TYR A 97 -5.78 7.40 -19.00
CA TYR A 97 -4.73 7.14 -18.02
C TYR A 97 -3.92 8.40 -17.76
N VAL A 98 -3.60 8.67 -16.50
CA VAL A 98 -2.76 9.80 -16.09
C VAL A 98 -1.59 9.30 -15.26
N TYR A 99 -0.38 9.60 -15.72
CA TYR A 99 0.87 9.33 -15.00
C TYR A 99 1.51 10.65 -14.56
N ILE A 100 1.65 10.86 -13.26
CA ILE A 100 2.31 12.04 -12.69
C ILE A 100 3.59 11.57 -12.01
N HIS A 101 4.73 12.14 -12.36
CA HIS A 101 6.02 11.79 -11.77
C HIS A 101 6.71 13.06 -11.28
N PHE A 102 6.92 13.14 -9.97
CA PHE A 102 7.75 14.16 -9.35
C PHE A 102 9.09 13.57 -8.89
N SER A 103 10.19 14.22 -9.27
CA SER A 103 11.55 13.89 -8.85
C SER A 103 12.23 15.18 -8.39
N GLY A 104 12.63 15.26 -7.12
CA GLY A 104 13.16 16.49 -6.52
C GLY A 104 13.09 16.47 -5.00
N HIS A 105 13.14 17.65 -4.37
CA HIS A 105 12.99 17.78 -2.91
C HIS A 105 11.52 17.77 -2.49
N GLY A 106 11.21 17.00 -1.45
CA GLY A 106 10.01 17.17 -0.64
C GLY A 106 10.33 17.86 0.67
N THR A 107 9.27 18.31 1.34
CA THR A 107 9.33 18.86 2.70
C THR A 107 8.06 18.51 3.46
N ASN A 108 8.06 18.75 4.77
CA ASN A 108 6.95 18.45 5.66
C ASN A 108 6.75 19.55 6.68
N ASN A 109 5.52 20.06 6.78
CA ASN A 109 5.10 21.01 7.81
C ASN A 109 4.06 20.36 8.73
N GLN A 110 4.48 19.95 9.94
CA GLN A 110 3.60 19.38 10.98
C GLN A 110 2.67 18.25 10.49
N GLY A 111 3.16 17.40 9.58
CA GLY A 111 2.40 16.29 9.00
C GLY A 111 1.79 16.59 7.62
N SER A 112 1.91 17.82 7.13
CA SER A 112 1.51 18.21 5.77
C SER A 112 2.68 18.09 4.81
N LEU A 113 2.60 17.12 3.90
CA LEU A 113 3.56 16.92 2.82
C LEU A 113 3.48 18.07 1.80
N ALA A 114 4.64 18.56 1.35
CA ALA A 114 4.73 19.50 0.23
C ALA A 114 5.88 19.14 -0.71
N LEU A 115 5.67 19.40 -2.00
CA LEU A 115 6.69 19.30 -3.04
C LEU A 115 7.35 20.66 -3.24
N VAL A 116 8.67 20.70 -3.31
CA VAL A 116 9.40 21.97 -3.48
C VAL A 116 9.61 22.24 -4.97
N LEU A 117 8.94 23.28 -5.45
CA LEU A 117 8.97 23.73 -6.85
C LEU A 117 9.92 24.89 -7.03
N TYR A 118 10.37 25.10 -8.27
CA TYR A 118 11.17 26.26 -8.65
C TYR A 118 10.30 27.52 -8.70
N GLU A 119 10.80 28.66 -8.28
CA GLU A 119 10.11 29.95 -8.47
C GLU A 119 11.13 30.99 -8.95
N ALA A 120 10.73 31.86 -9.88
CA ALA A 120 11.64 32.86 -10.45
C ALA A 120 11.80 34.10 -9.54
N LYS A 121 10.91 34.28 -8.55
CA LYS A 121 10.85 35.41 -7.61
C LYS A 121 11.84 35.27 -6.44
N LEU A 122 11.89 36.27 -5.56
CA LEU A 122 12.86 36.46 -4.46
C LEU A 122 13.19 35.22 -3.59
N ALA A 123 12.23 34.30 -3.36
CA ALA A 123 12.45 33.10 -2.54
C ALA A 123 13.04 31.90 -3.31
N ASN A 124 13.14 31.97 -4.64
CA ASN A 124 13.64 30.92 -5.54
C ASN A 124 12.95 29.53 -5.49
N SER A 125 12.04 29.33 -4.55
CA SER A 125 11.25 28.12 -4.38
C SER A 125 9.83 28.43 -3.87
N ARG A 126 8.87 27.58 -4.24
CA ARG A 126 7.48 27.64 -3.77
C ARG A 126 6.99 26.24 -3.44
N LEU A 127 6.14 26.13 -2.42
CA LEU A 127 5.58 24.84 -1.98
C LEU A 127 4.31 24.51 -2.76
N LEU A 128 4.26 23.28 -3.30
CA LEU A 128 3.01 22.66 -3.73
C LEU A 128 2.57 21.68 -2.64
N TYR A 129 1.61 22.10 -1.82
CA TYR A 129 1.05 21.27 -0.77
C TYR A 129 0.32 20.04 -1.34
N GLY A 130 0.47 18.90 -0.67
CA GLY A 130 -0.13 17.64 -1.08
C GLY A 130 -1.66 17.69 -1.19
N ILE A 131 -2.32 18.57 -0.43
CA ILE A 131 -3.78 18.78 -0.54
C ILE A 131 -4.19 19.30 -1.92
N VAL A 132 -3.42 20.23 -2.51
CA VAL A 132 -3.70 20.79 -3.84
C VAL A 132 -3.57 19.70 -4.91
N LEU A 133 -2.52 18.88 -4.80
CA LEU A 133 -2.32 17.74 -5.69
C LEU A 133 -3.45 16.70 -5.54
N ARG A 134 -3.89 16.42 -4.30
CA ARG A 134 -5.01 15.52 -4.02
C ARG A 134 -6.30 16.04 -4.65
N SER A 135 -6.63 17.31 -4.47
CA SER A 135 -7.83 17.93 -5.06
C SER A 135 -7.83 17.82 -6.59
N ALA A 136 -6.69 18.05 -7.25
CA ALA A 136 -6.55 17.86 -8.68
C ALA A 136 -6.78 16.40 -9.10
N ILE A 137 -6.15 15.44 -8.41
CA ILE A 137 -6.29 14.01 -8.69
C ILE A 137 -7.72 13.54 -8.46
N ASN A 138 -8.37 13.98 -7.38
CA ASN A 138 -9.77 13.65 -7.09
C ASN A 138 -10.69 14.08 -8.24
N ARG A 139 -10.47 15.27 -8.83
CA ARG A 139 -11.23 15.69 -10.02
C ARG A 139 -11.01 14.76 -11.22
N MET A 140 -9.77 14.30 -11.44
CA MET A 140 -9.46 13.32 -12.51
C MET A 140 -10.14 11.97 -12.24
N VAL A 141 -10.08 11.47 -11.02
CA VAL A 141 -10.70 10.20 -10.60
C VAL A 141 -12.23 10.28 -10.71
N SER A 142 -12.84 11.38 -10.26
CA SER A 142 -14.29 11.63 -10.40
C SER A 142 -14.73 11.73 -11.86
N ALA A 143 -13.88 12.22 -12.75
CA ALA A 143 -14.10 12.16 -14.20
C ALA A 143 -13.95 10.73 -14.79
N GLY A 144 -13.55 9.75 -13.97
CA GLY A 144 -13.37 8.36 -14.34
C GLY A 144 -12.04 8.06 -15.02
N MET A 145 -11.02 8.91 -14.83
CA MET A 145 -9.64 8.66 -15.28
C MET A 145 -8.90 7.75 -14.28
N LEU A 146 -7.88 7.06 -14.76
CA LEU A 146 -7.05 6.14 -13.97
C LEU A 146 -5.70 6.79 -13.69
N VAL A 147 -5.45 7.18 -12.45
CA VAL A 147 -4.30 8.01 -12.07
C VAL A 147 -3.23 7.20 -11.34
N THR A 148 -1.98 7.40 -11.72
CA THR A 148 -0.78 6.88 -11.04
C THR A 148 0.16 8.03 -10.72
N LEU A 149 0.47 8.19 -9.44
CA LEU A 149 1.40 9.21 -8.94
C LEU A 149 2.71 8.53 -8.51
N VAL A 150 3.85 9.07 -8.93
CA VAL A 150 5.18 8.65 -8.49
C VAL A 150 5.88 9.83 -7.83
N LEU A 151 6.34 9.62 -6.59
CA LEU A 151 7.01 10.61 -5.76
C LEU A 151 8.42 10.12 -5.44
N ASP A 152 9.39 10.48 -6.29
CA ASP A 152 10.82 10.26 -6.04
C ASP A 152 11.43 11.43 -5.25
N CYS A 153 10.91 11.58 -4.03
CA CYS A 153 11.28 12.60 -3.07
C CYS A 153 11.09 12.09 -1.64
N CYS A 154 11.74 12.74 -0.67
CA CYS A 154 11.56 12.48 0.75
C CYS A 154 10.69 13.57 1.38
N PHE A 155 9.79 13.18 2.28
CA PHE A 155 8.92 14.07 3.05
C PHE A 155 8.87 13.67 4.53
N SER A 156 9.86 12.90 4.99
CA SER A 156 10.06 12.60 6.40
C SER A 156 10.62 13.84 7.09
N GLY A 157 9.98 14.30 8.17
CA GLY A 157 10.53 15.39 9.00
C GLY A 157 11.78 14.98 9.82
N ASN A 158 12.26 13.74 9.65
CA ASN A 158 13.28 13.12 10.49
C ASN A 158 14.72 13.24 9.98
N VAL A 159 14.95 13.90 8.84
CA VAL A 159 16.30 14.14 8.27
C VAL A 159 17.19 15.02 9.20
N LEU A 160 16.62 15.60 10.25
CA LEU A 160 17.31 16.44 11.24
C LEU A 160 18.27 15.69 12.20
N ARG A 161 18.48 14.37 12.06
CA ARG A 161 18.98 13.55 13.19
C ARG A 161 20.46 13.26 13.26
N ASN A 162 21.22 13.38 12.18
CA ASN A 162 22.60 12.89 12.21
C ASN A 162 23.68 13.92 12.55
N GLY A 163 23.36 15.17 12.91
CA GLY A 163 24.34 16.15 13.42
C GLY A 163 25.57 16.42 12.53
N HIS A 164 25.60 15.82 11.34
CA HIS A 164 26.61 15.87 10.33
C HIS A 164 26.00 16.59 9.13
N LEU A 165 26.84 17.29 8.37
CA LEU A 165 26.49 17.87 7.08
C LEU A 165 25.60 16.88 6.30
N GLN A 166 24.38 17.29 5.97
CA GLN A 166 23.43 16.53 5.16
C GLN A 166 24.20 15.92 3.96
N PRO A 167 24.26 14.58 3.82
CA PRO A 167 24.87 13.95 2.65
C PRO A 167 24.30 14.53 1.36
N SER A 168 25.17 14.85 0.39
CA SER A 168 24.72 15.27 -0.93
C SER A 168 23.91 14.14 -1.58
N GLY A 169 22.73 14.46 -2.12
CA GLY A 169 21.86 13.49 -2.79
C GLY A 169 20.62 13.06 -2.00
N ILE A 170 20.39 13.59 -0.79
CA ILE A 170 19.11 13.42 -0.07
C ILE A 170 18.04 14.30 -0.71
N ARG A 171 16.88 13.71 -0.99
CA ARG A 171 15.75 14.34 -1.68
C ARG A 171 14.74 14.99 -0.72
N TYR A 172 15.26 15.61 0.34
CA TYR A 172 14.50 16.37 1.34
C TYR A 172 15.11 17.75 1.51
N ILE A 173 14.28 18.75 1.84
CA ILE A 173 14.77 20.03 2.34
C ILE A 173 13.96 20.42 3.57
N GLU A 174 14.65 20.98 4.56
CA GLU A 174 14.02 21.51 5.76
C GLU A 174 12.97 22.55 5.40
N TYR A 175 11.84 22.48 6.09
CA TYR A 175 10.77 23.45 5.94
C TYR A 175 11.29 24.84 6.34
N ASP A 176 11.09 25.81 5.45
CA ASP A 176 11.48 27.21 5.65
C ASP A 176 10.22 28.07 5.56
N THR A 177 9.98 28.87 6.60
CA THR A 177 8.83 29.78 6.67
C THR A 177 8.84 30.80 5.54
N THR A 178 9.99 31.14 4.97
CA THR A 178 10.09 32.04 3.81
C THR A 178 9.52 31.41 2.53
N MET A 179 9.67 30.10 2.35
CA MET A 179 9.03 29.36 1.24
C MET A 179 7.50 29.34 1.40
N ASP A 180 7.03 29.22 2.64
CA ASP A 180 5.60 29.19 2.94
C ASP A 180 4.94 30.55 2.76
N LEU A 181 5.58 31.63 3.21
CA LEU A 181 5.10 33.01 3.00
C LEU A 181 4.94 33.38 1.51
N CYS A 182 5.70 32.72 0.63
CA CYS A 182 5.61 32.91 -0.83
C CYS A 182 4.59 31.97 -1.50
N SER A 183 3.96 31.08 -0.74
CA SER A 183 3.02 30.09 -1.24
C SER A 183 1.59 30.56 -0.98
N ASP A 184 0.82 30.83 -2.05
CA ASP A 184 -0.62 31.02 -1.87
C ASP A 184 -1.24 29.71 -1.39
N HIS A 185 -1.91 29.77 -0.25
CA HIS A 185 -2.59 28.62 0.33
C HIS A 185 -3.94 28.30 -0.36
N ILE A 186 -4.32 29.06 -1.38
CA ILE A 186 -5.59 28.86 -2.10
C ILE A 186 -5.47 27.60 -2.96
N ASP A 187 -6.35 26.63 -2.72
CA ASP A 187 -6.47 25.45 -3.57
C ASP A 187 -7.32 25.77 -4.82
N PRO A 188 -6.73 25.84 -6.03
CA PRO A 188 -7.46 26.13 -7.26
C PRO A 188 -8.41 25.00 -7.70
N PHE A 189 -8.33 23.83 -7.06
CA PHE A 189 -9.15 22.67 -7.35
C PHE A 189 -10.19 22.37 -6.27
N ALA A 190 -10.30 23.18 -5.21
CA ALA A 190 -11.34 23.04 -4.19
C ALA A 190 -12.75 23.14 -4.81
N GLU A 191 -13.70 22.35 -4.30
CA GLU A 191 -15.11 22.43 -4.73
C GLU A 191 -15.82 23.61 -4.06
N GLU A 192 -16.82 24.19 -4.73
CA GLU A 192 -17.53 25.39 -4.25
C GLU A 192 -18.18 25.21 -2.86
N CYS A 193 -18.57 23.99 -2.47
CA CYS A 193 -19.09 23.68 -1.14
C CYS A 193 -18.03 23.64 -0.01
N THR A 194 -16.73 23.68 -0.34
CA THR A 194 -15.62 23.68 0.63
C THR A 194 -14.99 25.06 0.85
N ARG A 195 -15.55 26.13 0.25
CA ARG A 195 -15.01 27.50 0.34
C ARG A 195 -15.11 28.15 1.73
N SER A 196 -15.57 27.42 2.75
CA SER A 196 -15.73 27.94 4.11
C SER A 196 -14.72 27.31 5.06
N SER A 197 -13.44 27.66 4.92
CA SER A 197 -12.55 27.98 6.04
C SER A 197 -11.16 28.33 5.52
N SER A 198 -10.66 29.48 5.95
CA SER A 198 -9.23 29.81 6.01
C SER A 198 -8.39 28.62 6.44
N LEU A 199 -7.21 28.44 5.83
CA LEU A 199 -6.23 27.41 6.16
C LEU A 199 -5.64 27.60 7.55
N THR A 200 -6.47 27.37 8.56
CA THR A 200 -6.01 26.92 9.85
C THR A 200 -5.65 25.45 9.71
N LEU A 201 -4.38 25.14 9.96
CA LEU A 201 -3.86 23.82 10.23
C LEU A 201 -4.69 23.21 11.38
N VAL A 202 -5.77 22.51 11.07
CA VAL A 202 -6.64 21.90 12.08
C VAL A 202 -5.97 20.63 12.60
N LYS A 203 -5.63 20.67 13.90
CA LYS A 203 -5.46 19.49 14.74
C LYS A 203 -6.67 18.57 14.55
N GLY A 204 -6.43 17.38 14.01
CA GLY A 204 -7.49 16.43 13.68
C GLY A 204 -7.92 16.55 12.23
N ALA A 205 -7.01 16.27 11.30
CA ALA A 205 -7.36 16.13 9.89
C ALA A 205 -8.40 15.02 9.74
N GLU A 206 -9.50 15.31 9.07
CA GLU A 206 -10.45 14.30 8.59
C GLU A 206 -9.66 13.19 7.88
N ALA A 207 -9.97 11.93 8.21
CA ALA A 207 -9.24 10.76 7.75
C ALA A 207 -9.02 10.74 6.21
N GLY A 208 -9.94 11.35 5.44
CA GLY A 208 -9.93 11.39 3.98
C GLY A 208 -9.30 12.64 3.32
N GLN A 209 -8.33 13.35 3.92
CA GLN A 209 -7.73 14.55 3.29
C GLN A 209 -6.22 14.45 2.96
N ARG A 210 -5.56 13.30 3.18
CA ARG A 210 -4.09 13.15 2.99
C ARG A 210 -3.73 12.65 1.59
N LEU A 211 -2.77 13.25 0.88
CA LEU A 211 -2.37 12.81 -0.48
C LEU A 211 -2.01 11.32 -0.57
N LEU A 212 -1.47 10.76 0.52
CA LEU A 212 -1.08 9.36 0.59
C LEU A 212 -2.22 8.44 1.02
N ASP A 213 -3.46 8.91 1.12
CA ASP A 213 -4.69 8.12 1.35
C ASP A 213 -5.58 8.14 0.09
N PRO A 214 -5.19 7.42 -0.96
CA PRO A 214 -5.81 7.54 -2.27
C PRO A 214 -7.11 6.73 -2.44
N THR A 215 -8.22 7.42 -2.71
CA THR A 215 -9.44 6.77 -3.21
C THR A 215 -9.46 6.81 -4.74
N GLY A 216 -9.27 5.66 -5.39
CA GLY A 216 -9.38 5.52 -6.86
C GLY A 216 -8.11 5.87 -7.67
N TYR A 217 -6.95 6.02 -7.02
CA TYR A 217 -5.65 6.15 -7.68
C TYR A 217 -4.57 5.33 -6.95
N SER A 218 -3.37 5.23 -7.55
CA SER A 218 -2.19 4.60 -6.93
C SER A 218 -1.08 5.62 -6.72
N VAL A 219 -0.34 5.52 -5.62
CA VAL A 219 0.86 6.33 -5.34
C VAL A 219 2.06 5.41 -5.08
N LEU A 220 3.15 5.60 -5.81
CA LEU A 220 4.45 5.00 -5.51
C LEU A 220 5.35 6.08 -4.90
N SER A 221 5.74 5.95 -3.63
CA SER A 221 6.69 6.86 -2.98
C SER A 221 8.04 6.21 -2.76
N ALA A 222 9.07 7.06 -2.72
CA ALA A 222 10.45 6.62 -2.64
C ALA A 222 10.75 5.87 -1.35
N CYS A 223 10.25 6.35 -0.23
CA CYS A 223 10.58 5.82 1.09
C CYS A 223 9.39 5.91 2.03
N ASP A 224 9.46 5.21 3.17
CA ASP A 224 8.55 5.47 4.29
C ASP A 224 8.84 6.86 4.91
N SER A 225 7.86 7.38 5.63
CA SER A 225 7.87 8.61 6.42
C SER A 225 8.99 8.72 7.48
N HIS A 226 9.81 7.69 7.68
CA HIS A 226 10.94 7.66 8.61
C HIS A 226 12.29 7.39 7.94
N GLU A 227 12.29 7.10 6.65
CA GLU A 227 13.49 6.85 5.86
C GLU A 227 13.86 8.07 5.01
N GLU A 228 15.03 8.02 4.38
CA GLU A 228 15.52 9.05 3.49
C GLU A 228 15.54 8.55 2.04
N ALA A 229 14.99 9.35 1.14
CA ALA A 229 15.09 9.09 -0.29
C ALA A 229 16.41 9.64 -0.85
N GLY A 230 17.24 8.76 -1.40
CA GLY A 230 18.58 9.07 -1.88
C GLY A 230 18.77 8.97 -3.40
N GLU A 231 19.92 9.42 -3.86
CA GLU A 231 20.42 9.19 -5.22
C GLU A 231 21.35 7.97 -5.28
N VAL A 232 21.21 7.19 -6.35
CA VAL A 232 22.16 6.15 -6.74
C VAL A 232 23.13 6.68 -7.78
N ILE A 233 24.40 6.32 -7.65
CA ILE A 233 25.43 6.59 -8.66
C ILE A 233 25.57 5.34 -9.52
N LEU A 234 25.28 5.48 -10.81
CA LEU A 234 25.42 4.39 -11.76
C LEU A 234 26.88 4.18 -12.17
N PRO A 235 27.25 3.00 -12.73
CA PRO A 235 28.62 2.74 -13.19
C PRO A 235 29.13 3.72 -14.26
N ASP A 236 28.24 4.36 -15.00
CA ASP A 236 28.56 5.41 -15.99
C ASP A 236 28.77 6.80 -15.35
N GLY A 237 28.67 6.90 -14.01
CA GLY A 237 28.80 8.14 -13.25
C GLY A 237 27.54 9.00 -13.21
N ALA A 238 26.42 8.56 -13.78
CA ALA A 238 25.16 9.29 -13.70
C ALA A 238 24.50 9.12 -12.33
N ASN A 239 24.01 10.24 -11.76
CA ASN A 239 23.15 10.21 -10.58
C ASN A 239 21.69 10.00 -11.01
N ARG A 240 20.97 9.14 -10.29
CA ARG A 240 19.54 8.89 -10.45
C ARG A 240 18.85 8.84 -9.11
N GLY A 241 17.57 9.22 -9.06
CA GLY A 241 16.73 8.85 -7.91
C GLY A 241 16.56 7.35 -7.87
N ALA A 242 16.72 6.75 -6.68
CA ALA A 242 16.68 5.29 -6.54
C ALA A 242 15.33 4.72 -7.03
N LEU A 243 14.22 5.35 -6.65
CA LEU A 243 12.89 4.90 -7.06
C LEU A 243 12.72 5.00 -8.57
N SER A 244 13.05 6.15 -9.16
CA SER A 244 12.93 6.37 -10.60
C SER A 244 13.75 5.38 -11.40
N TYR A 245 14.97 5.09 -10.95
CA TYR A 245 15.87 4.15 -11.60
C TYR A 245 15.30 2.73 -11.60
N PHE A 246 14.99 2.18 -10.41
CA PHE A 246 14.48 0.81 -10.31
C PHE A 246 13.10 0.65 -10.95
N LEU A 247 12.23 1.67 -10.86
CA LEU A 247 10.94 1.66 -11.54
C LEU A 247 11.11 1.59 -13.07
N LEU A 248 12.01 2.43 -13.62
CA LEU A 248 12.25 2.46 -15.06
C LEU A 248 12.89 1.17 -15.58
N ASP A 249 13.83 0.59 -14.83
CA ASP A 249 14.44 -0.71 -15.14
C ASP A 249 13.37 -1.81 -15.21
N SER A 250 12.53 -1.88 -14.18
CA SER A 250 11.41 -2.83 -14.08
C SER A 250 10.44 -2.69 -15.25
N LEU A 251 10.01 -1.47 -15.56
CA LEU A 251 9.11 -1.18 -16.69
C LEU A 251 9.74 -1.57 -18.04
N THR A 252 11.06 -1.40 -18.18
CA THR A 252 11.79 -1.79 -19.39
C THR A 252 11.85 -3.31 -19.56
N ILE A 253 12.10 -4.05 -18.47
CA ILE A 253 12.07 -5.53 -18.48
C ILE A 253 10.69 -6.03 -18.95
N LEU A 254 9.62 -5.50 -18.34
CA LEU A 254 8.24 -5.87 -18.69
C LEU A 254 7.91 -5.59 -20.15
N ARG A 255 8.28 -4.40 -20.64
CA ARG A 255 8.07 -4.02 -22.05
C ARG A 255 8.80 -4.95 -23.01
N ASN A 256 10.07 -5.27 -22.74
CA ASN A 256 10.87 -6.14 -23.59
C ASN A 256 10.30 -7.56 -23.68
N ARG A 257 9.60 -8.00 -22.63
CA ARG A 257 8.90 -9.29 -22.59
C ARG A 257 7.45 -9.21 -23.09
N GLY A 258 6.91 -8.02 -23.31
CA GLY A 258 5.50 -7.82 -23.70
C GLY A 258 4.51 -8.22 -22.61
N VAL A 259 4.90 -8.12 -21.33
CA VAL A 259 4.08 -8.54 -20.19
C VAL A 259 3.63 -7.34 -19.38
N GLU A 260 2.39 -7.41 -18.91
CA GLU A 260 1.79 -6.43 -18.01
C GLU A 260 1.60 -7.05 -16.63
N VAL A 261 1.83 -6.26 -15.60
CA VAL A 261 1.71 -6.66 -14.19
C VAL A 261 0.97 -5.58 -13.42
N SER A 262 0.34 -5.96 -12.31
CA SER A 262 -0.27 -5.01 -11.39
C SER A 262 0.77 -4.06 -10.78
N HIS A 263 0.33 -2.88 -10.33
CA HIS A 263 1.17 -1.96 -9.56
C HIS A 263 1.72 -2.64 -8.30
N HIS A 264 0.95 -3.51 -7.67
CA HIS A 264 1.39 -4.32 -6.53
C HIS A 264 2.62 -5.17 -6.90
N SER A 265 2.56 -5.96 -7.97
CA SER A 265 3.71 -6.78 -8.38
C SER A 265 4.89 -5.97 -8.91
N LEU A 266 4.62 -4.85 -9.59
CA LEU A 266 5.66 -3.91 -10.00
C LEU A 266 6.37 -3.33 -8.78
N HIS A 267 5.61 -2.87 -7.78
CA HIS A 267 6.13 -2.37 -6.51
C HIS A 267 6.92 -3.44 -5.76
N GLN A 268 6.37 -4.65 -5.61
CA GLN A 268 7.05 -5.77 -4.96
C GLN A 268 8.42 -6.06 -5.59
N HIS A 269 8.51 -6.06 -6.92
CA HIS A 269 9.78 -6.26 -7.61
C HIS A 269 10.74 -5.06 -7.41
N VAL A 270 10.23 -3.83 -7.50
CA VAL A 270 11.02 -2.63 -7.20
C VAL A 270 11.56 -2.70 -5.77
N ARG A 271 10.73 -3.00 -4.78
CA ARG A 271 11.12 -3.17 -3.37
C ARG A 271 12.15 -4.28 -3.19
N GLY A 272 11.97 -5.43 -3.84
CA GLY A 272 12.96 -6.51 -3.84
C GLY A 272 14.32 -6.04 -4.40
N ASN A 273 14.32 -5.21 -5.45
CA ASN A 273 15.56 -4.64 -6.00
C ASN A 273 16.22 -3.65 -5.03
N PHE A 274 15.44 -2.89 -4.28
CA PHE A 274 15.95 -2.06 -3.18
C PHE A 274 16.60 -2.94 -2.09
N HIS A 275 15.92 -3.97 -1.59
CA HIS A 275 16.51 -4.86 -0.57
C HIS A 275 17.77 -5.57 -1.08
N ALA A 276 17.77 -6.00 -2.34
CA ALA A 276 18.90 -6.68 -2.95
C ALA A 276 20.10 -5.76 -3.27
N ARG A 277 19.88 -4.49 -3.59
CA ARG A 277 20.93 -3.61 -4.18
C ARG A 277 21.10 -2.25 -3.51
N HIS A 278 20.14 -1.81 -2.69
CA HIS A 278 20.04 -0.47 -2.14
C HIS A 278 19.24 -0.47 -0.81
N GLY A 279 19.73 -1.19 0.20
CA GLY A 279 18.99 -1.52 1.43
C GLY A 279 18.78 -0.37 2.44
N SER A 280 18.98 0.89 2.06
CA SER A 280 18.80 2.06 2.93
C SER A 280 17.44 2.75 2.79
N GLN A 281 16.57 2.23 1.93
CA GLN A 281 15.31 2.86 1.54
C GLN A 281 14.29 1.80 1.11
N THR A 282 13.03 1.94 1.53
CA THR A 282 11.93 1.03 1.24
C THR A 282 10.83 1.77 0.47
N PRO A 283 10.66 1.52 -0.85
CA PRO A 283 9.60 2.15 -1.61
C PRO A 283 8.23 1.68 -1.14
N MET A 284 7.24 2.58 -1.21
CA MET A 284 5.89 2.34 -0.71
C MET A 284 4.87 2.44 -1.84
N LEU A 285 3.85 1.58 -1.82
CA LEU A 285 2.67 1.68 -2.68
C LEU A 285 1.45 2.03 -1.83
N TYR A 286 0.66 3.00 -2.29
CA TYR A 286 -0.63 3.37 -1.69
C TYR A 286 -1.74 3.24 -2.72
N GLY A 287 -2.93 2.81 -2.27
CA GLY A 287 -4.16 2.83 -3.07
C GLY A 287 -4.47 1.56 -3.85
N SER A 288 -5.07 1.72 -5.03
CA SER A 288 -5.66 0.58 -5.74
C SER A 288 -4.60 -0.37 -6.31
N ASN A 289 -4.59 -1.60 -5.79
CA ASN A 289 -3.66 -2.67 -6.22
C ASN A 289 -4.01 -3.28 -7.60
N GLY A 290 -5.18 -2.95 -8.16
CA GLY A 290 -5.66 -3.51 -9.43
C GLY A 290 -5.24 -2.74 -10.69
N LEU A 291 -4.57 -1.58 -10.55
CA LEU A 291 -4.09 -0.79 -11.67
C LEU A 291 -2.76 -1.33 -12.23
N SER A 292 -2.50 -1.05 -13.50
CA SER A 292 -1.22 -1.31 -14.18
C SER A 292 -0.76 -0.05 -14.89
N PHE A 293 0.53 -0.01 -15.26
CA PHE A 293 1.11 1.10 -16.00
C PHE A 293 0.38 1.33 -17.34
N PHE A 294 -0.44 2.38 -17.42
CA PHE A 294 -1.33 2.70 -18.54
C PHE A 294 -2.30 1.57 -18.93
N ASN A 295 -2.70 0.71 -17.98
CA ASN A 295 -3.72 -0.30 -18.20
C ASN A 295 -4.60 -0.53 -16.95
N ASP A 296 -5.84 -0.99 -17.16
CA ASP A 296 -6.76 -1.39 -16.11
C ASP A 296 -6.77 -2.92 -16.02
N LEU A 297 -6.05 -3.43 -15.03
CA LEU A 297 -5.97 -4.85 -14.79
C LEU A 297 -7.14 -5.33 -13.92
N ALA A 298 -7.73 -4.49 -13.08
CA ALA A 298 -8.72 -4.82 -12.04
C ALA A 298 -9.93 -5.66 -12.52
N ARG A 299 -10.21 -5.68 -13.81
CA ARG A 299 -11.24 -6.51 -14.45
C ARG A 299 -10.86 -7.99 -14.63
N ARG A 300 -9.63 -8.39 -14.31
CA ARG A 300 -9.16 -9.79 -14.43
C ARG A 300 -8.92 -10.38 -13.05
N SER A 301 -9.08 -11.70 -12.94
CA SER A 301 -8.65 -12.42 -11.75
C SER A 301 -7.12 -12.59 -11.78
N PHE A 302 -6.43 -11.99 -10.82
CA PHE A 302 -5.00 -12.16 -10.63
C PHE A 302 -4.69 -13.09 -9.48
N ILE A 303 -3.50 -13.66 -9.56
CA ILE A 303 -2.86 -14.35 -8.45
C ILE A 303 -2.13 -13.30 -7.62
N THR A 304 -2.33 -13.34 -6.30
CA THR A 304 -1.51 -12.58 -5.36
C THR A 304 -0.16 -13.26 -5.26
N PHE A 305 0.89 -12.50 -5.53
CA PHE A 305 2.28 -12.92 -5.35
C PHE A 305 2.87 -12.26 -4.12
N VAL A 306 3.93 -12.88 -3.59
CA VAL A 306 4.82 -12.30 -2.60
C VAL A 306 6.17 -12.09 -3.28
N SER A 307 6.88 -11.02 -2.96
CA SER A 307 8.26 -10.83 -3.44
C SER A 307 9.19 -11.86 -2.81
N ALA A 308 10.10 -12.42 -3.60
CA ALA A 308 11.25 -13.14 -3.08
C ALA A 308 12.51 -12.66 -3.80
N HIS A 309 13.62 -12.57 -3.06
CA HIS A 309 14.87 -12.02 -3.57
C HIS A 309 16.08 -12.75 -2.96
N ARG A 310 17.22 -12.73 -3.65
CA ARG A 310 18.49 -13.22 -3.11
C ARG A 310 19.29 -12.06 -2.54
N ASP A 311 19.53 -12.10 -1.22
CA ASP A 311 20.17 -11.01 -0.47
C ASP A 311 21.70 -10.93 -0.71
N ASN A 312 22.36 -9.95 -0.09
CA ASN A 312 23.81 -9.75 -0.21
C ASN A 312 24.65 -10.87 0.44
N MET A 313 24.05 -11.66 1.33
CA MET A 313 24.66 -12.81 1.97
C MET A 313 24.34 -14.12 1.23
N ASP A 314 23.77 -14.03 0.03
CA ASP A 314 23.41 -15.15 -0.82
C ASP A 314 22.28 -16.04 -0.26
N ASN A 315 21.46 -15.51 0.65
CA ASN A 315 20.25 -16.19 1.12
C ASN A 315 19.07 -15.88 0.20
N LEU A 316 18.27 -16.89 -0.11
CA LEU A 316 16.97 -16.69 -0.75
C LEU A 316 15.93 -16.31 0.31
N VAL A 317 15.40 -15.10 0.21
CA VAL A 317 14.50 -14.49 1.18
C VAL A 317 13.12 -14.27 0.55
N LEU A 318 12.08 -14.70 1.25
CA LEU A 318 10.69 -14.38 0.98
C LEU A 318 10.32 -13.14 1.82
N ASP A 319 9.77 -12.10 1.19
CA ASP A 319 9.29 -10.88 1.86
C ASP A 319 7.94 -11.10 2.56
N ALA A 320 7.81 -12.23 3.26
CA ALA A 320 6.68 -12.58 4.11
C ALA A 320 7.14 -13.50 5.27
N GLY A 321 6.58 -13.28 6.46
CA GLY A 321 6.94 -13.98 7.70
C GLY A 321 5.74 -14.49 8.50
N GLU A 322 5.92 -14.68 9.80
CA GLU A 322 4.87 -15.18 10.72
C GLU A 322 3.59 -14.33 10.65
N VAL A 323 3.73 -13.01 10.58
CA VAL A 323 2.58 -12.08 10.52
C VAL A 323 1.79 -12.22 9.21
N ASN A 324 2.42 -12.77 8.17
CA ASN A 324 1.78 -13.08 6.90
C ASN A 324 1.23 -14.51 6.87
N GLY A 325 1.34 -15.25 7.97
CA GLY A 325 0.92 -16.64 8.09
C GLY A 325 1.88 -17.64 7.47
N VAL A 326 3.15 -17.26 7.24
CA VAL A 326 4.17 -18.17 6.72
C VAL A 326 4.66 -19.08 7.82
N HIS A 327 4.81 -20.37 7.52
CA HIS A 327 5.29 -21.39 8.46
C HIS A 327 6.48 -22.17 7.89
N VAL A 328 7.32 -22.68 8.79
CA VAL A 328 8.42 -23.57 8.41
C VAL A 328 7.84 -24.79 7.68
N GLY A 329 8.38 -25.07 6.50
CA GLY A 329 7.96 -26.16 5.63
C GLY A 329 6.89 -25.80 4.59
N ASP A 330 6.37 -24.57 4.59
CA ASP A 330 5.53 -24.06 3.50
C ASP A 330 6.30 -24.13 2.16
N GLU A 331 5.58 -24.42 1.08
CA GLU A 331 6.15 -24.51 -0.26
C GLU A 331 5.67 -23.37 -1.15
N TYR A 332 6.59 -22.81 -1.94
CA TYR A 332 6.34 -21.73 -2.87
C TYR A 332 6.86 -22.09 -4.27
N ALA A 333 6.12 -21.66 -5.29
CA ALA A 333 6.57 -21.62 -6.67
C ALA A 333 7.13 -20.23 -6.98
N LEU A 334 8.38 -20.16 -7.38
CA LEU A 334 9.11 -18.95 -7.75
C LEU A 334 9.08 -18.78 -9.26
N TYR A 335 8.55 -17.65 -9.71
CA TYR A 335 8.41 -17.29 -11.12
C TYR A 335 9.27 -16.06 -11.43
N ASP A 336 9.72 -15.97 -12.68
CA ASP A 336 10.37 -14.75 -13.20
C ASP A 336 9.46 -13.52 -12.98
N PHE A 337 10.06 -12.34 -12.77
CA PHE A 337 9.31 -11.10 -12.60
C PHE A 337 8.36 -10.82 -13.78
N ALA A 338 8.79 -11.12 -15.00
CA ALA A 338 7.97 -10.97 -16.20
C ALA A 338 6.99 -12.14 -16.41
N ALA A 339 6.77 -13.02 -15.42
CA ALA A 339 5.72 -14.02 -15.52
C ALA A 339 4.32 -13.36 -15.49
N PRO A 340 3.39 -13.77 -16.39
CA PRO A 340 2.02 -13.26 -16.43
C PRO A 340 1.22 -13.58 -15.16
N GLU A 341 0.33 -12.68 -14.74
CA GLU A 341 -0.35 -12.80 -13.44
C GLU A 341 -1.74 -13.44 -13.51
N THR A 342 -2.20 -13.77 -14.72
CA THR A 342 -3.51 -14.38 -14.91
C THR A 342 -3.43 -15.88 -14.62
N SER A 343 -4.48 -16.41 -13.98
CA SER A 343 -4.56 -17.82 -13.60
C SER A 343 -4.40 -18.82 -14.77
N ILE A 344 -4.68 -18.39 -16.00
CA ILE A 344 -4.55 -19.21 -17.21
C ILE A 344 -3.13 -19.14 -17.76
N ALA A 345 -2.55 -17.95 -17.90
CA ALA A 345 -1.24 -17.78 -18.53
C ALA A 345 -0.12 -18.36 -17.66
N ILE A 346 -0.16 -18.12 -16.35
CA ILE A 346 0.85 -18.58 -15.39
C ILE A 346 1.00 -20.11 -15.34
N ARG A 347 -0.03 -20.89 -15.72
CA ARG A 347 0.01 -22.37 -15.70
C ARG A 347 1.02 -22.94 -16.70
N LYS A 348 1.39 -22.16 -17.71
CA LYS A 348 2.36 -22.56 -18.75
C LYS A 348 3.78 -22.09 -18.42
N GLU A 349 3.93 -21.25 -17.39
CA GLU A 349 5.23 -20.71 -17.00
C GLU A 349 6.02 -21.74 -16.21
N ALA A 350 7.31 -21.80 -16.49
CA ALA A 350 8.25 -22.54 -15.67
C ALA A 350 8.40 -21.85 -14.30
N HIS A 351 8.56 -22.65 -13.24
CA HIS A 351 8.80 -22.15 -11.90
C HIS A 351 9.78 -23.05 -11.17
N ILE A 352 10.46 -22.47 -10.19
CA ILE A 352 11.31 -23.20 -9.25
C ILE A 352 10.51 -23.44 -7.98
N LYS A 353 10.55 -24.66 -7.45
CA LYS A 353 9.96 -24.94 -6.14
C LYS A 353 10.96 -24.62 -5.04
N ALA A 354 10.50 -23.90 -4.03
CA ALA A 354 11.29 -23.58 -2.85
C ALA A 354 10.48 -23.84 -1.59
N LYS A 355 11.18 -24.19 -0.52
CA LYS A 355 10.59 -24.53 0.78
C LYS A 355 11.07 -23.57 1.86
N VAL A 356 10.18 -23.16 2.74
CA VAL A 356 10.51 -22.30 3.88
C VAL A 356 11.30 -23.09 4.92
N VAL A 357 12.50 -22.62 5.27
CA VAL A 357 13.39 -23.24 6.26
C VAL A 357 13.43 -22.51 7.59
N THR A 358 13.34 -21.19 7.56
CA THR A 358 13.26 -20.36 8.76
C THR A 358 12.24 -19.25 8.54
N VAL A 359 11.48 -18.93 9.56
CA VAL A 359 10.48 -17.86 9.55
C VAL A 359 10.87 -16.84 10.60
N ASP A 360 10.94 -15.58 10.20
CA ASP A 360 11.02 -14.41 11.06
C ASP A 360 9.65 -13.68 11.00
N HIS A 361 9.46 -12.61 11.75
CA HIS A 361 8.16 -11.95 11.85
C HIS A 361 7.66 -11.41 10.50
N PHE A 362 8.53 -10.81 9.68
CA PHE A 362 8.17 -10.16 8.41
C PHE A 362 8.81 -10.78 7.16
N ALA A 363 9.74 -11.72 7.34
CA ALA A 363 10.47 -12.34 6.24
C ALA A 363 10.76 -13.81 6.57
N SER A 364 11.02 -14.61 5.55
CA SER A 364 11.36 -16.02 5.71
C SER A 364 12.53 -16.40 4.79
N LYS A 365 13.33 -17.38 5.18
CA LYS A 365 14.35 -17.95 4.30
C LYS A 365 13.80 -19.16 3.58
N LEU A 366 14.13 -19.26 2.30
CA LEU A 366 13.75 -20.35 1.41
C LEU A 366 14.97 -21.21 1.08
N CYS A 367 14.74 -22.50 0.83
CA CYS A 367 15.72 -23.41 0.21
C CYS A 367 15.16 -23.97 -1.10
N ILE A 368 16.05 -24.17 -2.07
CA ILE A 368 15.75 -24.90 -3.31
C ILE A 368 16.51 -26.21 -3.23
N ASP A 369 15.79 -27.34 -3.21
CA ASP A 369 16.41 -28.66 -3.03
C ASP A 369 17.23 -29.10 -4.26
N ASP A 370 16.86 -28.62 -5.46
CA ASP A 370 17.58 -28.92 -6.70
C ASP A 370 18.72 -27.92 -6.95
N CYS A 371 19.96 -28.38 -6.79
CA CYS A 371 21.15 -27.54 -7.00
C CYS A 371 21.25 -26.93 -8.40
N SER A 372 20.69 -27.57 -9.44
CA SER A 372 20.71 -27.04 -10.81
C SER A 372 19.71 -25.91 -11.01
N GLU A 373 18.59 -25.93 -10.29
CA GLU A 373 17.63 -24.82 -10.25
C GLU A 373 18.16 -23.67 -9.38
N ASP A 374 18.82 -23.97 -8.26
CA ASP A 374 19.41 -22.96 -7.38
C ASP A 374 20.48 -22.13 -8.11
N GLN A 375 21.29 -22.77 -8.97
CA GLN A 375 22.28 -22.07 -9.81
C GLN A 375 21.67 -21.09 -10.82
N LYS A 376 20.37 -21.20 -11.14
CA LYS A 376 19.67 -20.23 -12.00
C LYS A 376 19.31 -18.95 -11.24
N VAL A 377 19.37 -18.99 -9.90
CA VAL A 377 19.04 -17.88 -9.02
C VAL A 377 20.31 -17.10 -8.68
N ALA A 378 20.68 -16.15 -9.54
CA ALA A 378 21.86 -15.32 -9.34
C ALA A 378 21.72 -14.36 -8.15
N GLN A 379 22.84 -13.84 -7.64
CA GLN A 379 22.85 -12.78 -6.64
C GLN A 379 22.08 -11.55 -7.12
N GLY A 380 21.24 -10.98 -6.25
CA GLY A 380 20.40 -9.83 -6.58
C GLY A 380 19.29 -10.13 -7.59
N TRP A 381 18.95 -11.42 -7.77
CA TRP A 381 17.73 -11.86 -8.44
C TRP A 381 16.51 -11.57 -7.58
N THR A 382 15.44 -11.15 -8.25
CA THR A 382 14.15 -10.82 -7.64
C THR A 382 13.05 -11.50 -8.45
N CYS A 383 12.10 -12.12 -7.76
CA CYS A 383 11.13 -13.03 -8.36
C CYS A 383 9.77 -12.95 -7.67
N LYS A 384 8.75 -13.54 -8.30
CA LYS A 384 7.40 -13.66 -7.76
C LYS A 384 7.22 -15.01 -7.12
N ALA A 385 6.86 -15.05 -5.84
CA ALA A 385 6.54 -16.27 -5.11
C ALA A 385 5.04 -16.47 -5.02
N LYS A 386 4.56 -17.66 -5.36
CA LYS A 386 3.18 -18.10 -5.17
C LYS A 386 3.15 -19.29 -4.23
N MET A 387 2.36 -19.20 -3.17
CA MET A 387 2.17 -20.32 -2.23
C MET A 387 1.58 -21.55 -2.95
N LEU A 388 2.18 -22.71 -2.70
CA LEU A 388 1.72 -24.01 -3.20
C LEU A 388 1.01 -24.80 -2.09
N THR A 389 1.62 -24.87 -0.92
CA THR A 389 1.10 -25.56 0.26
C THR A 389 1.47 -24.79 1.52
N THR A 390 0.59 -24.84 2.52
CA THR A 390 0.85 -24.29 3.86
C THR A 390 0.72 -25.37 4.93
N LEU A 391 1.59 -25.30 5.93
CA LEU A 391 1.58 -26.11 7.15
C LEU A 391 1.06 -25.32 8.35
N SER A 392 0.31 -24.23 8.12
CA SER A 392 -0.30 -23.42 9.18
C SER A 392 -1.03 -24.31 10.19
N PRO A 393 -0.73 -24.21 11.50
CA PRO A 393 -1.39 -24.99 12.54
C PRO A 393 -2.80 -24.46 12.87
N HIS A 394 -3.17 -23.27 12.37
CA HIS A 394 -4.43 -22.60 12.69
C HIS A 394 -5.26 -22.23 11.45
N PRO A 395 -5.59 -23.17 10.55
CA PRO A 395 -6.48 -22.85 9.45
C PRO A 395 -7.92 -22.63 9.98
N VAL A 396 -8.62 -21.68 9.38
CA VAL A 396 -10.04 -21.45 9.61
C VAL A 396 -10.83 -22.56 8.92
N ARG A 397 -11.27 -23.51 9.73
CA ARG A 397 -12.04 -24.67 9.26
C ARG A 397 -13.47 -24.25 8.92
N MET A 398 -13.88 -24.53 7.69
CA MET A 398 -15.23 -24.34 7.19
C MET A 398 -15.79 -25.66 6.68
N MET A 399 -17.06 -25.93 6.93
CA MET A 399 -17.71 -27.17 6.53
C MET A 399 -18.64 -26.93 5.34
N LEU A 400 -18.44 -27.68 4.26
CA LEU A 400 -19.35 -27.74 3.12
C LEU A 400 -20.44 -28.76 3.41
N ILE A 401 -21.69 -28.29 3.50
CA ILE A 401 -22.87 -29.12 3.70
C ILE A 401 -23.15 -29.94 2.44
N ARG A 402 -23.59 -31.18 2.62
CA ARG A 402 -23.94 -32.07 1.51
C ARG A 402 -25.03 -31.46 0.62
N GLY A 403 -24.87 -31.63 -0.68
CA GLY A 403 -25.76 -31.05 -1.71
C GLY A 403 -25.21 -29.76 -2.34
N ALA A 404 -24.10 -29.22 -1.83
CA ALA A 404 -23.39 -28.15 -2.52
C ALA A 404 -22.86 -28.62 -3.89
N PRO A 405 -23.10 -27.87 -4.98
CA PRO A 405 -22.64 -28.24 -6.30
C PRO A 405 -21.11 -28.20 -6.40
N ASN A 406 -20.53 -29.09 -7.20
CA ASN A 406 -19.07 -29.16 -7.46
C ASN A 406 -18.20 -29.28 -6.20
N ALA A 407 -18.70 -29.96 -5.15
CA ALA A 407 -18.02 -30.07 -3.86
C ALA A 407 -16.55 -30.55 -3.96
N ARG A 408 -16.26 -31.53 -4.81
CA ARG A 408 -14.89 -32.05 -4.97
C ARG A 408 -13.91 -30.99 -5.49
N ASP A 409 -14.31 -30.25 -6.53
CA ASP A 409 -13.50 -29.19 -7.11
C ASP A 409 -13.28 -28.04 -6.11
N LEU A 410 -14.32 -27.70 -5.33
CA LEU A 410 -14.21 -26.71 -4.26
C LEU A 410 -13.20 -27.12 -3.20
N LEU A 411 -13.22 -28.38 -2.76
CA LEU A 411 -12.27 -28.91 -1.76
C LEU A 411 -10.82 -28.88 -2.28
N ASP A 412 -10.60 -29.25 -3.54
CA ASP A 412 -9.25 -29.29 -4.12
C ASP A 412 -8.68 -27.89 -4.39
N GLU A 413 -9.51 -26.93 -4.79
CA GLU A 413 -9.07 -25.53 -4.94
C GLU A 413 -8.92 -24.81 -3.60
N ALA A 414 -9.73 -25.13 -2.59
CA ALA A 414 -9.63 -24.53 -1.24
C ALA A 414 -8.28 -24.79 -0.58
N LYS A 415 -7.65 -25.94 -0.82
CA LYS A 415 -6.29 -26.28 -0.32
C LYS A 415 -5.20 -25.30 -0.75
N LYS A 416 -5.45 -24.52 -1.80
CA LYS A 416 -4.50 -23.55 -2.36
C LYS A 416 -4.71 -22.13 -1.82
N ILE A 417 -5.71 -21.93 -0.97
CA ILE A 417 -6.10 -20.63 -0.45
C ILE A 417 -5.52 -20.50 0.98
N PRO A 418 -4.73 -19.46 1.26
CA PRO A 418 -4.23 -19.21 2.61
C PRO A 418 -5.35 -19.17 3.64
N PHE A 419 -5.06 -19.68 4.84
CA PHE A 419 -5.96 -19.69 6.01
C PHE A 419 -7.23 -20.53 5.87
N LEU A 420 -7.66 -20.95 4.68
CA LEU A 420 -8.90 -21.67 4.46
C LEU A 420 -8.70 -23.18 4.51
N HIS A 421 -9.46 -23.86 5.39
CA HIS A 421 -9.56 -25.32 5.37
C HIS A 421 -11.03 -25.73 5.19
N LEU A 422 -11.38 -26.11 3.95
CA LEU A 422 -12.72 -26.57 3.61
C LEU A 422 -12.81 -28.10 3.75
N VAL A 423 -13.80 -28.58 4.50
CA VAL A 423 -14.07 -30.01 4.69
C VAL A 423 -15.50 -30.35 4.27
N LEU A 424 -15.72 -31.57 3.77
CA LEU A 424 -17.07 -32.05 3.45
C LEU A 424 -17.72 -32.68 4.68
N GLN A 425 -19.03 -32.54 4.82
CA GLN A 425 -19.80 -33.25 5.83
C GLN A 425 -19.87 -34.77 5.53
N ASP A 426 -19.27 -35.59 6.41
CA ASP A 426 -19.30 -37.06 6.33
C ASP A 426 -20.52 -37.68 7.05
N ASP A 427 -20.95 -38.86 6.57
CA ASP A 427 -22.13 -39.61 7.10
C ASP A 427 -21.78 -40.53 8.30
N GLN A 428 -20.50 -40.84 8.54
CA GLN A 428 -20.10 -41.89 9.49
C GLN A 428 -19.75 -41.40 10.90
N ASP A 429 -19.78 -40.10 11.19
CA ASP A 429 -19.58 -39.57 12.55
C ASP A 429 -20.85 -39.70 13.42
N ARG A 430 -21.31 -40.94 13.58
CA ARG A 430 -22.16 -41.32 14.71
C ARG A 430 -21.32 -42.04 15.75
N GLY A 431 -20.76 -41.27 16.67
CA GLY A 431 -20.56 -41.71 18.05
C GLY A 431 -19.59 -42.85 18.29
N ASP A 432 -18.33 -42.69 17.88
CA ASP A 432 -17.24 -43.18 18.71
C ASP A 432 -16.77 -41.99 19.55
N GLY A 433 -16.91 -42.06 20.87
CA GLY A 433 -16.63 -40.97 21.82
C GLY A 433 -15.15 -40.61 21.96
N SER A 434 -14.38 -40.66 20.86
CA SER A 434 -12.95 -40.41 20.78
C SER A 434 -12.69 -39.46 19.61
N GLU A 435 -12.39 -38.20 19.95
CA GLU A 435 -12.22 -37.01 19.10
C GLU A 435 -13.52 -36.27 18.72
N SER A 436 -13.66 -35.05 19.28
CA SER A 436 -14.77 -34.10 19.10
C SER A 436 -15.31 -34.01 17.65
N ASP A 437 -16.64 -33.98 17.50
CA ASP A 437 -17.37 -33.90 16.22
C ASP A 437 -16.78 -32.79 15.31
N PRO A 438 -16.45 -33.07 14.03
CA PRO A 438 -16.02 -32.07 13.07
C PRO A 438 -16.89 -30.81 13.00
N ARG A 439 -18.19 -30.93 13.30
CA ARG A 439 -19.15 -29.82 13.37
C ARG A 439 -18.83 -28.86 14.51
N GLU A 440 -18.33 -29.35 15.64
CA GLU A 440 -17.93 -28.54 16.79
C GLU A 440 -16.66 -27.73 16.50
N ARG A 441 -15.83 -28.17 15.55
CA ARG A 441 -14.59 -27.47 15.16
C ARG A 441 -14.73 -26.53 13.97
N ALA A 442 -15.82 -26.59 13.21
CA ALA A 442 -16.04 -25.69 12.08
C ALA A 442 -16.48 -24.30 12.58
N VAL A 443 -15.86 -23.24 12.06
CA VAL A 443 -16.25 -21.86 12.37
C VAL A 443 -17.48 -21.45 11.56
N PHE A 444 -17.59 -21.98 10.34
CA PHE A 444 -18.69 -21.69 9.42
C PHE A 444 -19.16 -22.95 8.69
N GLN A 445 -20.41 -22.93 8.27
CA GLN A 445 -21.03 -23.92 7.42
C GLN A 445 -21.47 -23.29 6.10
N VAL A 446 -21.17 -23.94 4.98
CA VAL A 446 -21.48 -23.47 3.63
C VAL A 446 -22.50 -24.42 3.03
N THR A 447 -23.67 -23.91 2.63
CA THR A 447 -24.75 -24.69 2.03
C THR A 447 -25.23 -24.05 0.73
N ALA A 448 -25.95 -24.82 -0.08
CA ALA A 448 -26.65 -24.31 -1.25
C ALA A 448 -28.15 -24.32 -0.95
N ARG A 449 -28.77 -23.14 -1.06
CA ARG A 449 -30.20 -22.95 -0.86
C ARG A 449 -30.98 -23.42 -2.08
N GLY A 450 -32.26 -23.77 -1.89
CA GLY A 450 -33.15 -24.21 -2.98
C GLY A 450 -33.36 -23.20 -4.10
N ASP A 451 -32.99 -21.92 -3.91
CA ASP A 451 -33.01 -20.85 -4.91
C ASP A 451 -31.70 -20.75 -5.72
N CYS A 452 -30.83 -21.78 -5.63
CA CYS A 452 -29.53 -21.81 -6.28
C CYS A 452 -28.56 -20.71 -5.82
N THR A 453 -28.62 -20.30 -4.55
CA THR A 453 -27.63 -19.41 -3.95
C THR A 453 -26.80 -20.11 -2.88
N TYR A 454 -25.52 -19.75 -2.78
CA TYR A 454 -24.71 -20.15 -1.64
C TYR A 454 -25.11 -19.37 -0.40
N GLU A 455 -25.17 -20.06 0.73
CA GLU A 455 -25.45 -19.50 2.04
C GLU A 455 -24.36 -19.95 3.03
N VAL A 456 -23.85 -19.00 3.81
CA VAL A 456 -22.86 -19.26 4.86
C VAL A 456 -23.52 -19.02 6.20
N LEU A 457 -23.41 -20.01 7.09
CA LEU A 457 -23.94 -20.00 8.44
C LEU A 457 -22.79 -20.00 9.45
N ASP A 458 -22.98 -19.36 10.59
CA ASP A 458 -22.04 -19.37 11.71
C ASP A 458 -22.21 -20.61 12.61
N GLN A 459 -21.53 -20.62 13.76
CA GLN A 459 -21.62 -21.72 14.72
C GLN A 459 -22.98 -21.85 15.41
N ARG A 460 -23.80 -20.79 15.39
CA ARG A 460 -25.18 -20.78 15.90
C ARG A 460 -26.19 -21.19 14.84
N ALA A 461 -25.71 -21.58 13.65
CA ALA A 461 -26.51 -21.82 12.46
C ALA A 461 -27.31 -20.58 11.99
N GLU A 462 -26.83 -19.38 12.36
CA GLU A 462 -27.37 -18.12 11.89
C GLU A 462 -26.66 -17.68 10.61
N LYS A 463 -27.38 -17.01 9.72
CA LYS A 463 -26.82 -16.54 8.47
C LYS A 463 -25.72 -15.52 8.74
N VAL A 464 -24.55 -15.75 8.15
CA VAL A 464 -23.46 -14.77 8.12
C VAL A 464 -23.93 -13.54 7.35
N GLU A 465 -24.01 -12.42 8.06
CA GLU A 465 -24.39 -11.15 7.49
C GLU A 465 -23.31 -10.62 6.54
N ASN A 466 -23.72 -9.76 5.60
CA ASN A 466 -22.84 -9.13 4.61
C ASN A 466 -22.05 -10.10 3.71
N PHE A 467 -22.38 -11.40 3.72
CA PHE A 467 -21.84 -12.34 2.76
C PHE A 467 -22.39 -12.06 1.35
N PRO A 468 -21.55 -12.05 0.30
CA PRO A 468 -21.99 -11.77 -1.06
C PRO A 468 -23.00 -12.80 -1.57
N VAL A 469 -24.02 -12.34 -2.29
CA VAL A 469 -25.00 -13.24 -2.93
C VAL A 469 -24.36 -13.89 -4.16
N ILE A 470 -24.09 -15.19 -4.09
CA ILE A 470 -23.45 -15.95 -5.16
C ILE A 470 -24.42 -17.00 -5.67
N ASN A 471 -24.84 -16.87 -6.93
CA ASN A 471 -25.66 -17.87 -7.59
C ASN A 471 -24.79 -19.07 -8.00
N THR A 472 -25.15 -20.27 -7.56
CA THR A 472 -24.41 -21.52 -7.78
C THR A 472 -24.32 -21.91 -9.26
N SER A 473 -25.25 -21.43 -10.09
CA SER A 473 -25.30 -21.70 -11.53
C SER A 473 -24.56 -20.64 -12.37
N ALA A 474 -24.06 -19.56 -11.76
CA ALA A 474 -23.34 -18.53 -12.49
C ALA A 474 -21.96 -19.02 -12.96
N SER A 475 -21.53 -18.58 -14.14
CA SER A 475 -20.17 -18.82 -14.61
C SER A 475 -19.17 -18.21 -13.64
N GLY A 476 -18.28 -19.02 -13.08
CA GLY A 476 -17.28 -18.58 -12.08
C GLY A 476 -17.79 -18.58 -10.64
N ALA A 477 -18.97 -19.13 -10.34
CA ALA A 477 -19.54 -19.18 -8.99
C ALA A 477 -18.60 -19.79 -7.94
N ASN A 478 -17.94 -20.91 -8.27
CA ASN A 478 -16.97 -21.56 -7.37
C ASN A 478 -15.79 -20.63 -7.03
N GLN A 479 -15.30 -19.88 -8.02
CA GLN A 479 -14.19 -18.95 -7.80
C GLN A 479 -14.62 -17.76 -6.95
N ALA A 480 -15.82 -17.24 -7.18
CA ALA A 480 -16.39 -16.17 -6.36
C ALA A 480 -16.60 -16.64 -4.91
N LEU A 481 -17.12 -17.86 -4.72
CA LEU A 481 -17.32 -18.45 -3.39
C LEU A 481 -15.99 -18.62 -2.66
N LEU A 482 -15.02 -19.29 -3.29
CA LEU A 482 -13.71 -19.52 -2.69
C LEU A 482 -12.97 -18.22 -2.39
N LYS A 483 -13.13 -17.17 -3.23
CA LYS A 483 -12.60 -15.84 -2.94
C LYS A 483 -13.23 -15.24 -1.67
N ALA A 484 -14.55 -15.32 -1.53
CA ALA A 484 -15.26 -14.80 -0.35
C ALA A 484 -14.92 -15.61 0.92
N LEU A 485 -14.89 -16.94 0.84
CA LEU A 485 -14.51 -17.80 1.97
C LEU A 485 -13.04 -17.61 2.36
N GLY A 486 -12.14 -17.47 1.38
CA GLY A 486 -10.74 -17.16 1.63
C GLY A 486 -10.55 -15.81 2.33
N HIS A 487 -11.34 -14.80 1.96
CA HIS A 487 -11.35 -13.50 2.63
C HIS A 487 -11.81 -13.60 4.09
N ILE A 488 -12.91 -14.32 4.36
CA ILE A 488 -13.39 -14.56 5.73
C ILE A 488 -12.39 -15.39 6.53
N ALA A 489 -11.72 -16.36 5.91
CA ALA A 489 -10.66 -17.13 6.54
C ALA A 489 -9.48 -16.24 6.94
N ALA A 490 -9.04 -15.33 6.06
CA ALA A 490 -8.02 -14.34 6.40
C ALA A 490 -8.49 -13.43 7.54
N PHE A 491 -9.71 -12.89 7.47
CA PHE A 491 -10.30 -12.06 8.54
C PHE A 491 -10.26 -12.79 9.88
N LYS A 492 -10.77 -14.03 9.95
CA LYS A 492 -10.80 -14.82 11.19
C LYS A 492 -9.41 -15.25 11.66
N PHE A 493 -8.46 -15.43 10.74
CA PHE A 493 -7.07 -15.68 11.10
C PHE A 493 -6.48 -14.46 11.78
N TYR A 494 -6.52 -13.29 11.13
CA TYR A 494 -5.98 -12.03 11.65
C TYR A 494 -6.68 -11.59 12.95
N GLU A 495 -7.99 -11.81 13.07
CA GLU A 495 -8.76 -11.54 14.29
C GLU A 495 -8.24 -12.33 15.52
N ARG A 496 -7.62 -13.49 15.29
CA ARG A 496 -7.12 -14.43 16.32
C ARG A 496 -5.61 -14.35 16.55
N ILE A 497 -4.92 -13.41 15.91
CA ILE A 497 -3.46 -13.30 16.02
C ILE A 497 -3.08 -12.76 17.41
N GLU A 498 -2.76 -13.69 18.32
CA GLU A 498 -2.38 -13.41 19.71
C GLU A 498 -0.87 -13.55 19.92
N ASN A 499 -0.27 -12.71 20.76
CA ASN A 499 1.04 -13.04 21.32
C ASN A 499 0.90 -14.01 22.47
N LEU A 500 1.23 -15.27 22.20
CA LEU A 500 1.24 -16.29 23.24
C LEU A 500 2.49 -16.19 24.13
N ASN A 501 3.53 -15.49 23.70
CA ASN A 501 4.79 -15.33 24.41
C ASN A 501 5.24 -13.85 24.42
N PRO A 502 4.55 -12.97 25.18
CA PRO A 502 4.95 -11.58 25.29
C PRO A 502 6.37 -11.44 25.85
N ASP A 503 7.16 -10.54 25.27
CA ASP A 503 8.48 -10.17 25.78
C ASP A 503 8.32 -9.14 26.93
N PRO A 504 8.65 -9.50 28.18
CA PRO A 504 8.49 -8.59 29.31
C PRO A 504 9.33 -7.31 29.20
N GLN A 505 10.47 -7.36 28.51
CA GLN A 505 11.29 -6.17 28.27
C GLN A 505 10.59 -5.22 27.29
N PHE A 506 9.90 -5.79 26.29
CA PHE A 506 9.09 -5.01 25.39
C PHE A 506 7.90 -4.38 26.11
N GLU A 507 7.16 -5.13 26.95
CA GLU A 507 6.03 -4.65 27.76
C GLU A 507 6.41 -3.41 28.58
N ALA A 508 7.54 -3.47 29.27
CA ALA A 508 8.02 -2.37 30.09
C ALA A 508 8.45 -1.12 29.28
N SER A 509 8.71 -1.29 27.98
CA SER A 509 9.24 -0.24 27.10
C SER A 509 8.19 0.47 26.26
N PHE A 510 6.92 0.09 26.38
CA PHE A 510 5.83 0.62 25.57
C PHE A 510 4.53 0.74 26.39
N SER A 511 3.74 1.77 26.12
CA SER A 511 2.43 1.93 26.76
C SER A 511 1.42 2.39 25.72
N LEU A 512 0.24 1.76 25.77
CA LEU A 512 -0.97 2.15 25.06
C LEU A 512 -2.01 2.56 26.11
N ALA A 513 -2.63 3.71 25.90
CA ALA A 513 -3.70 4.21 26.76
C ALA A 513 -4.83 4.81 25.91
N CYS A 514 -6.05 4.72 26.43
CA CYS A 514 -7.25 5.32 25.87
C CYS A 514 -7.73 6.41 26.84
N PRO A 515 -7.14 7.61 26.83
CA PRO A 515 -7.20 8.55 27.95
C PRO A 515 -8.59 9.09 28.29
N ASP A 516 -9.48 9.13 27.30
CA ASP A 516 -10.80 9.76 27.44
C ASP A 516 -11.91 8.76 27.82
N GLN A 517 -11.60 7.47 27.95
CA GLN A 517 -12.62 6.41 28.05
C GLN A 517 -12.21 5.23 28.91
N THR A 518 -13.20 4.56 29.48
CA THR A 518 -13.02 3.33 30.27
C THR A 518 -13.80 2.20 29.62
N PRO A 519 -13.18 1.03 29.40
CA PRO A 519 -13.89 -0.11 28.88
C PRO A 519 -14.83 -0.68 29.94
N ASP A 520 -15.81 -1.48 29.51
CA ASP A 520 -16.61 -2.29 30.40
C ASP A 520 -15.84 -3.50 30.98
N SER A 521 -16.52 -4.35 31.75
CA SER A 521 -15.91 -5.53 32.39
C SER A 521 -15.37 -6.57 31.40
N ASN A 522 -15.76 -6.50 30.13
CA ASN A 522 -15.32 -7.38 29.06
C ASN A 522 -14.24 -6.74 28.18
N GLY A 523 -13.76 -5.54 28.53
CA GLY A 523 -12.77 -4.82 27.73
C GLY A 523 -13.36 -4.11 26.51
N ILE A 524 -14.68 -3.84 26.50
CA ILE A 524 -15.38 -3.21 25.38
C ILE A 524 -15.56 -1.71 25.64
N TYR A 525 -15.10 -0.88 24.70
CA TYR A 525 -15.34 0.57 24.72
C TYR A 525 -16.62 0.92 23.97
N LYS A 526 -17.56 1.57 24.64
CA LYS A 526 -18.82 2.01 24.03
C LYS A 526 -18.72 3.43 23.51
N MET A 527 -18.94 3.57 22.21
CA MET A 527 -18.73 4.79 21.44
C MET A 527 -20.02 5.28 20.80
N LYS A 528 -20.20 6.58 20.68
CA LYS A 528 -21.28 7.14 19.86
C LYS A 528 -20.86 7.25 18.40
N HIS A 529 -21.83 7.17 17.49
CA HIS A 529 -21.63 7.52 16.10
C HIS A 529 -21.02 8.93 15.98
N HIS A 530 -19.94 9.04 15.19
CA HIS A 530 -19.09 10.21 15.01
C HIS A 530 -18.29 10.68 16.23
N GLU A 531 -18.30 9.93 17.33
CA GLU A 531 -17.44 10.20 18.48
C GLU A 531 -15.98 9.86 18.15
N CYS A 532 -15.05 10.58 18.80
CA CYS A 532 -13.63 10.39 18.58
C CYS A 532 -13.07 9.47 19.67
N PHE A 533 -12.62 8.29 19.28
CA PHE A 533 -11.80 7.40 20.08
C PHE A 533 -10.34 7.80 19.97
N LYS A 534 -9.60 7.90 21.07
CA LYS A 534 -8.19 8.30 21.03
C LYS A 534 -7.28 7.19 21.53
N LEU A 535 -6.33 6.82 20.68
CA LEU A 535 -5.22 5.97 21.05
C LEU A 535 -4.01 6.84 21.41
N HIS A 536 -3.53 6.73 22.64
CA HIS A 536 -2.31 7.38 23.09
C HIS A 536 -1.22 6.33 23.26
N PHE A 537 -0.19 6.44 22.43
CA PHE A 537 0.96 5.56 22.46
C PHE A 537 2.17 6.27 23.06
N LYS A 538 2.95 5.53 23.85
CA LYS A 538 4.16 6.03 24.49
C LYS A 538 5.31 5.04 24.38
N ASN A 539 6.42 5.50 23.83
CA ASN A 539 7.68 4.78 23.80
C ASN A 539 8.50 5.16 25.05
N LEU A 540 8.61 4.20 25.97
CA LEU A 540 9.36 4.30 27.22
C LEU A 540 10.79 3.77 27.08
N GLY A 541 11.11 3.17 25.94
CA GLY A 541 12.41 2.58 25.64
C GLY A 541 13.40 3.54 24.98
N THR A 542 14.50 2.97 24.51
CA THR A 542 15.61 3.67 23.83
C THR A 542 15.66 3.42 22.32
N VAL A 543 14.78 2.55 21.81
CA VAL A 543 14.72 2.17 20.40
C VAL A 543 13.36 2.53 19.81
N PRO A 544 13.26 2.79 18.49
CA PRO A 544 11.98 2.99 17.82
C PRO A 544 11.01 1.81 18.05
N LYS A 545 9.73 2.12 18.15
CA LYS A 545 8.63 1.15 18.24
C LYS A 545 7.78 1.26 17.00
N TYR A 546 7.33 0.12 16.51
CA TYR A 546 6.47 0.04 15.34
C TYR A 546 5.07 -0.38 15.81
N VAL A 547 4.02 0.22 15.25
CA VAL A 547 2.63 -0.03 15.66
C VAL A 547 1.73 -0.13 14.44
N ALA A 548 1.08 -1.27 14.26
CA ALA A 548 -0.05 -1.40 13.36
C ALA A 548 -1.35 -1.23 14.15
N VAL A 549 -2.43 -0.80 13.50
CA VAL A 549 -3.79 -0.98 14.04
C VAL A 549 -4.62 -1.56 12.91
N MET A 550 -5.36 -2.62 13.21
CA MET A 550 -6.24 -3.28 12.25
C MET A 550 -7.68 -3.08 12.70
N ASP A 551 -8.50 -2.52 11.82
CA ASP A 551 -9.93 -2.48 12.02
C ASP A 551 -10.57 -3.67 11.31
N PHE A 552 -11.43 -4.37 12.05
CA PHE A 552 -12.15 -5.56 11.64
C PHE A 552 -13.63 -5.24 11.74
N ASP A 553 -14.19 -4.77 10.64
CA ASP A 553 -15.56 -4.26 10.66
C ASP A 553 -16.62 -5.37 10.50
N CYS A 554 -17.86 -5.01 10.78
CA CYS A 554 -19.03 -5.87 10.58
C CYS A 554 -19.35 -6.22 9.11
N SER A 555 -18.65 -5.63 8.13
CA SER A 555 -18.77 -5.93 6.70
C SER A 555 -17.71 -6.92 6.21
N TRP A 556 -16.93 -7.50 7.13
CA TRP A 556 -15.77 -8.37 6.86
C TRP A 556 -14.58 -7.63 6.26
N GLU A 557 -14.54 -6.31 6.28
CA GLU A 557 -13.39 -5.53 5.84
C GLU A 557 -12.25 -5.60 6.87
N ILE A 558 -11.02 -5.67 6.37
CA ILE A 558 -9.81 -5.50 7.18
C ILE A 558 -9.16 -4.21 6.69
N SER A 559 -9.14 -3.19 7.53
CA SER A 559 -8.52 -1.90 7.19
C SER A 559 -7.46 -1.53 8.24
N ASN A 560 -6.60 -0.58 7.92
CA ASN A 560 -5.69 0.03 8.90
C ASN A 560 -6.04 1.50 9.00
N PRO A 561 -6.71 1.96 10.07
CA PRO A 561 -7.19 3.34 10.15
C PRO A 561 -6.06 4.36 10.37
N ILE A 562 -4.85 3.91 10.72
CA ILE A 562 -3.68 4.78 10.95
C ILE A 562 -2.88 4.98 9.68
N LEU A 563 -2.73 3.93 8.87
CA LEU A 563 -1.96 3.95 7.64
C LEU A 563 -2.90 4.26 6.49
N CYS A 564 -2.57 5.33 5.78
CA CYS A 564 -3.32 5.86 4.64
C CYS A 564 -3.40 4.89 3.44
N GLY A 565 -3.99 3.69 3.56
CA GLY A 565 -4.13 2.74 2.44
C GLY A 565 -2.81 2.34 1.76
N GLY A 566 -1.68 2.45 2.47
CA GLY A 566 -0.35 2.08 1.98
C GLY A 566 0.05 0.68 2.39
N GLU A 567 0.90 0.02 1.59
CA GLU A 567 1.58 -1.25 1.94
C GLU A 567 2.58 -1.12 3.11
N GLY A 568 2.60 0.03 3.79
CA GLY A 568 3.35 0.18 5.03
C GLY A 568 2.76 -0.68 6.13
N TYR A 569 3.64 -1.23 6.97
CA TYR A 569 3.22 -2.17 8.00
C TYR A 569 2.95 -1.50 9.35
N SER A 570 3.44 -0.27 9.58
CA SER A 570 3.43 0.31 10.93
C SER A 570 3.62 1.82 10.96
N LEU A 571 3.01 2.45 11.96
CA LEU A 571 3.40 3.73 12.52
C LEU A 571 4.66 3.57 13.38
N THR A 572 5.66 4.42 13.17
CA THR A 572 6.85 4.44 14.03
C THR A 572 6.70 5.45 15.16
N ILE A 573 6.96 5.02 16.39
CA ILE A 573 6.99 5.84 17.60
C ILE A 573 8.42 5.85 18.12
N LEU A 574 9.05 7.00 18.03
CA LEU A 574 10.45 7.18 18.34
C LEU A 574 10.63 7.31 19.86
N PRO A 575 11.80 6.93 20.41
CA PRO A 575 12.08 7.12 21.82
C PRO A 575 12.10 8.61 22.16
N LYS A 576 11.86 8.95 23.43
CA LYS A 576 11.89 10.34 23.90
C LYS A 576 13.29 10.93 23.67
N GLY A 577 13.33 12.08 22.98
CA GLY A 577 14.55 12.74 22.53
C GLY A 577 14.55 14.24 22.85
N SER A 578 15.49 14.99 22.28
CA SER A 578 15.55 16.45 22.44
C SER A 578 14.41 17.18 21.72
N ASN A 579 13.93 16.62 20.60
CA ASN A 579 12.84 17.18 19.79
C ASN A 579 11.62 16.25 19.72
N GLU A 580 11.71 15.07 20.34
CA GLU A 580 10.74 13.98 20.26
C GLU A 580 10.05 13.79 21.61
N SER A 581 8.72 13.87 21.64
CA SER A 581 7.93 13.61 22.84
C SER A 581 8.08 12.19 23.38
N GLY A 582 8.42 11.23 22.50
CA GLY A 582 8.27 9.80 22.78
C GLY A 582 6.81 9.35 22.79
N GLU A 583 5.88 10.21 22.38
CA GLU A 583 4.45 9.99 22.50
C GLU A 583 3.73 10.33 21.20
N LYS A 584 2.71 9.54 20.86
CA LYS A 584 1.89 9.73 19.68
C LYS A 584 0.41 9.52 20.03
N GLU A 585 -0.41 10.51 19.77
CA GLU A 585 -1.86 10.40 19.89
C GLU A 585 -2.48 10.25 18.50
N ILE A 586 -3.46 9.36 18.38
CA ILE A 586 -4.21 9.11 17.17
C ILE A 586 -5.70 9.18 17.45
N PRO A 587 -6.40 10.19 16.90
CA PRO A 587 -7.84 10.25 16.93
C PRO A 587 -8.43 9.34 15.84
N LEU A 588 -9.37 8.50 16.22
CA LEU A 588 -10.18 7.63 15.37
C LEU A 588 -11.63 8.09 15.47
N ARG A 589 -12.23 8.51 14.36
CA ARG A 589 -13.64 8.87 14.34
C ARG A 589 -14.46 7.62 14.12
N MET A 590 -15.29 7.27 15.10
CA MET A 590 -16.14 6.09 15.04
C MET A 590 -17.34 6.35 14.14
N GLU A 591 -17.67 5.42 13.26
CA GLU A 591 -18.80 5.55 12.34
C GLU A 591 -19.56 4.22 12.26
N VAL A 592 -20.89 4.30 12.12
CA VAL A 592 -21.71 3.12 11.85
C VAL A 592 -21.83 3.07 10.33
N PRO A 593 -21.42 1.97 9.66
CA PRO A 593 -21.45 1.88 8.21
C PRO A 593 -22.82 2.23 7.63
N SER A 594 -22.84 3.01 6.54
CA SER A 594 -24.07 3.47 5.88
C SER A 594 -25.01 2.31 5.52
N ASP A 595 -24.44 1.18 5.07
CA ASP A 595 -25.20 -0.02 4.71
C ASP A 595 -25.96 -0.63 5.90
N LEU A 596 -25.44 -0.47 7.12
CA LEU A 596 -26.14 -0.88 8.33
C LEU A 596 -27.24 0.11 8.70
N LEU A 597 -26.97 1.41 8.55
CA LEU A 597 -27.97 2.47 8.77
C LEU A 597 -29.16 2.32 7.84
N ASP A 598 -28.91 2.06 6.55
CA ASP A 598 -29.93 1.84 5.53
C ASP A 598 -30.79 0.59 5.81
N ARG A 599 -30.23 -0.40 6.52
CA ARG A 599 -30.94 -1.60 6.99
C ARG A 599 -31.62 -1.40 8.35
N GLY A 600 -31.62 -0.17 8.88
CA GLY A 600 -32.27 0.19 10.14
C GLY A 600 -31.50 -0.23 11.39
N ARG A 601 -30.23 -0.66 11.27
CA ARG A 601 -29.38 -0.90 12.43
C ARG A 601 -28.82 0.40 12.97
N ARG A 602 -28.66 0.43 14.29
CA ARG A 602 -28.21 1.62 15.05
C ARG A 602 -26.93 1.35 15.84
N HIS A 603 -26.31 0.20 15.65
CA HIS A 603 -25.07 -0.17 16.33
C HIS A 603 -24.21 -1.05 15.41
N ALA A 604 -22.90 -0.98 15.61
CA ALA A 604 -21.89 -1.82 14.96
C ALA A 604 -20.80 -2.17 15.97
N ASN A 605 -20.32 -3.42 15.91
CA ASN A 605 -19.16 -3.85 16.69
C ASN A 605 -17.95 -3.74 15.77
N ASP A 606 -17.07 -2.79 16.03
CA ASP A 606 -15.92 -2.51 15.16
C ASP A 606 -14.66 -2.31 16.01
N VAL A 607 -13.49 -2.55 15.41
CA VAL A 607 -12.14 -2.31 15.95
C VAL A 607 -11.62 -3.27 17.03
N ARG A 608 -10.41 -3.83 16.77
CA ARG A 608 -9.53 -4.52 17.73
C ARG A 608 -8.08 -4.07 17.53
N TYR A 609 -7.37 -3.69 18.59
CA TYR A 609 -6.00 -3.14 18.49
C TYR A 609 -4.89 -4.20 18.60
N SER A 610 -3.76 -4.01 17.88
CA SER A 610 -2.56 -4.87 17.99
C SER A 610 -1.24 -4.10 17.74
N PRO A 611 -0.47 -3.69 18.78
CA PRO A 611 0.85 -3.08 18.61
C PRO A 611 1.91 -4.09 18.17
N SER A 612 2.78 -3.69 17.22
CA SER A 612 3.74 -4.59 16.58
C SER A 612 5.21 -4.21 16.84
N SER A 613 5.81 -4.71 17.92
CA SER A 613 7.25 -5.03 17.84
C SER A 613 7.68 -6.27 18.63
N ALA A 614 6.76 -6.82 19.41
CA ALA A 614 6.56 -8.23 19.72
C ALA A 614 5.13 -8.24 20.28
N MET A 615 4.16 -8.78 19.52
CA MET A 615 2.71 -8.58 19.68
C MET A 615 2.25 -8.38 21.14
N MET A 616 1.41 -7.40 21.46
CA MET A 616 0.85 -7.29 22.82
C MET A 616 -0.55 -6.73 22.83
N SER A 617 -1.48 -7.57 23.30
CA SER A 617 -2.73 -7.24 24.00
C SER A 617 -3.83 -6.45 23.28
N TYR A 618 -5.05 -6.77 23.72
CA TYR A 618 -6.33 -6.64 23.05
C TYR A 618 -7.29 -5.70 23.79
N GLU A 619 -7.98 -4.84 23.05
CA GLU A 619 -9.18 -4.14 23.47
C GLU A 619 -10.13 -3.97 22.27
N GLY A 620 -11.45 -4.16 22.48
CA GLY A 620 -12.47 -4.08 21.43
C GLY A 620 -13.36 -2.85 21.59
N THR A 621 -13.98 -2.35 20.51
CA THR A 621 -14.92 -1.22 20.59
C THR A 621 -16.30 -1.57 20.04
N GLU A 622 -17.34 -0.90 20.53
CA GLU A 622 -18.74 -1.03 20.08
C GLU A 622 -19.28 0.39 19.84
N THR A 623 -19.77 0.66 18.63
CA THR A 623 -20.31 1.98 18.25
C THR A 623 -21.84 1.94 18.21
N GLU A 624 -22.49 2.82 18.96
CA GLU A 624 -23.94 2.97 19.07
C GLU A 624 -24.41 4.34 18.55
N LEU A 625 -25.60 4.39 17.97
CA LEU A 625 -26.25 5.60 17.48
C LEU A 625 -27.28 6.08 18.51
N ASN A 626 -26.92 7.12 19.26
CA ASN A 626 -27.83 7.79 20.19
C ASN A 626 -28.55 8.94 19.49
N ALA A 627 -29.88 8.95 19.60
CA ALA A 627 -30.77 9.96 19.01
C ALA A 627 -30.72 11.30 19.76
#